data_AF-A0AAV1ZBF2-F1
#
_entry.id   AF-A0AAV1ZBF2-F1
#
_cell.length_a   1.000
_cell.length_b   1.000
_cell.length_c   1.000
_cell.angle_alpha   90.00
_cell.angle_beta   90.00
_cell.angle_gamma   90.00
#
_symmetry.space_group_name_H-M   'P 1'
#
loop_
_entity.id
_entity.type
_entity.pdbx_description
1 polymer ?
#
loop_
_entity_poly.entity_id
_entity_poly.type
_entity_poly.pdbx_seq_one_letter_code
_entity_poly.pdbx_strand_id
1 'polypeptide(L)'
;MMVMEIRYFFSVLVFSACIPYILGLYTANCSKLLMGQYICMPPDIDPKTQQSKSCQKNNTAKVFCTTIPGIICKEGTSINETTFEKDIECEYTNGYSYETALLLSLFLGMFGIDRFYLGYPAIGLAKLCTLGFMFLGQLIDIILIALQVVGPADGSHYVISYFGPKLTILKKDNDTFVMPQDDW
;
A
#
# COMPACT_ATOMS: atom_id res chain seq x y z
N MET A 1 -57.15 38.30 -12.83
CA MET A 1 -57.21 37.03 -12.09
C MET A 1 -56.73 35.84 -12.94
N MET A 2 -57.14 35.72 -14.22
CA MET A 2 -56.75 34.60 -15.12
C MET A 2 -55.24 34.53 -15.48
N VAL A 3 -54.52 35.66 -15.49
CA VAL A 3 -53.09 35.72 -15.88
C VAL A 3 -52.15 35.20 -14.78
N MET A 4 -52.54 35.25 -13.49
CA MET A 4 -51.72 34.71 -12.40
C MET A 4 -51.74 33.18 -12.37
N GLU A 5 -52.90 32.56 -12.59
CA GLU A 5 -53.06 31.10 -12.64
C GLU A 5 -52.20 30.49 -13.76
N ILE A 6 -52.15 31.13 -14.94
CA ILE A 6 -51.33 30.67 -16.08
C ILE A 6 -49.83 30.74 -15.77
N ARG A 7 -49.36 31.81 -15.11
CA ARG A 7 -47.94 31.92 -14.69
C ARG A 7 -47.59 30.89 -13.61
N TYR A 8 -48.51 30.62 -12.68
CA TYR A 8 -48.33 29.61 -11.65
C TYR A 8 -48.26 28.21 -12.27
N PHE A 9 -49.19 27.90 -13.19
CA PHE A 9 -49.24 26.62 -13.91
C PHE A 9 -47.99 26.39 -14.78
N PHE A 10 -47.50 27.42 -15.48
CA PHE A 10 -46.25 27.33 -16.25
C PHE A 10 -45.03 27.17 -15.34
N SER A 11 -44.98 27.85 -14.20
CA SER A 11 -43.90 27.68 -13.22
C SER A 11 -43.89 26.27 -12.61
N VAL A 12 -45.06 25.74 -12.26
CA VAL A 12 -45.21 24.39 -11.69
C VAL A 12 -44.88 23.31 -12.73
N LEU A 13 -45.25 23.48 -14.00
CA LEU A 13 -44.87 22.59 -15.10
C LEU A 13 -43.37 22.58 -15.37
N VAL A 14 -42.72 23.75 -15.35
CA VAL A 14 -41.26 23.87 -15.54
C VAL A 14 -40.50 23.25 -14.36
N PHE A 15 -40.97 23.45 -13.13
CA PHE A 15 -40.41 22.79 -11.95
C PHE A 15 -40.62 21.27 -11.98
N SER A 16 -41.81 20.78 -12.35
CA SER A 16 -42.11 19.34 -12.48
C SER A 16 -41.27 18.64 -13.56
N ALA A 17 -40.98 19.32 -14.67
CA ALA A 17 -40.23 18.76 -15.78
C ALA A 17 -38.70 18.79 -15.57
N CYS A 18 -38.19 19.65 -14.68
CA CYS A 18 -36.75 19.75 -14.38
C CYS A 18 -36.28 18.80 -13.27
N ILE A 19 -37.17 18.34 -12.38
CA ILE A 19 -36.81 17.45 -11.25
C ILE A 19 -36.13 16.13 -11.68
N PRO A 20 -36.51 15.43 -12.77
CA PRO A 20 -35.89 14.15 -13.11
C PRO A 20 -34.48 14.27 -13.72
N TYR A 21 -34.00 15.46 -14.07
CA TYR A 21 -32.71 15.64 -14.77
C TYR A 21 -31.51 15.90 -13.85
N ILE A 22 -31.69 15.96 -12.52
CA ILE A 22 -30.64 16.42 -11.58
C ILE A 22 -29.78 15.28 -10.99
N LEU A 23 -30.17 14.01 -11.12
CA LEU A 23 -29.39 12.86 -10.61
C LEU A 23 -28.98 11.94 -11.77
N GLY A 24 -27.95 12.35 -12.50
CA GLY A 24 -27.31 11.49 -13.51
C GLY A 24 -26.55 10.37 -12.83
N LEU A 25 -27.19 9.22 -12.60
CA LEU A 25 -26.52 7.99 -12.23
C LEU A 25 -25.69 7.50 -13.42
N TYR A 26 -24.37 7.43 -13.25
CA TYR A 26 -23.44 7.00 -14.28
C TYR A 26 -22.95 5.59 -14.01
N THR A 27 -23.19 4.68 -14.95
CA THR A 27 -22.71 3.30 -14.86
C THR A 27 -21.28 3.16 -15.39
N ALA A 28 -20.34 2.75 -14.55
CA ALA A 28 -18.93 2.59 -14.90
C ALA A 28 -18.42 1.16 -14.67
N ASN A 29 -17.27 0.83 -15.25
CA ASN A 29 -16.57 -0.43 -14.95
C ASN A 29 -15.69 -0.21 -13.71
N CYS A 30 -16.02 -0.85 -12.59
CA CYS A 30 -15.37 -0.59 -11.31
C CYS A 30 -13.92 -1.11 -11.22
N SER A 31 -13.52 -2.04 -12.10
CA SER A 31 -12.14 -2.50 -12.19
C SER A 31 -11.18 -1.48 -12.84
N LYS A 32 -11.71 -0.48 -13.55
CA LYS A 32 -10.93 0.53 -14.30
C LYS A 32 -11.17 1.97 -13.84
N LEU A 33 -11.60 2.16 -12.59
CA LEU A 33 -11.82 3.51 -12.05
C LEU A 33 -10.50 4.25 -11.85
N LEU A 34 -10.53 5.55 -12.18
CA LEU A 34 -9.39 6.46 -12.00
C LEU A 34 -9.24 6.87 -10.53
N MET A 35 -8.04 7.32 -10.17
CA MET A 35 -7.78 7.94 -8.86
C MET A 35 -8.77 9.10 -8.64
N GLY A 36 -9.42 9.13 -7.47
CA GLY A 36 -10.42 10.15 -7.15
C GLY A 36 -11.86 9.86 -7.60
N GLN A 37 -12.15 8.67 -8.15
CA GLN A 37 -13.53 8.19 -8.42
C GLN A 37 -14.06 7.19 -7.36
N TYR A 38 -13.19 6.78 -6.44
CA TYR A 38 -13.48 5.82 -5.37
C TYR A 38 -12.63 6.13 -4.13
N ILE A 39 -13.05 5.61 -2.98
CA ILE A 39 -12.32 5.67 -1.71
C ILE A 39 -12.26 4.27 -1.10
N CYS A 40 -11.07 3.85 -0.67
CA CYS A 40 -10.86 2.54 -0.05
C CYS A 40 -10.88 2.63 1.47
N MET A 41 -11.52 1.63 2.10
CA MET A 41 -11.51 1.50 3.55
C MET A 41 -10.11 1.08 4.01
N PRO A 42 -9.61 1.61 5.14
CA PRO A 42 -8.32 1.22 5.67
C PRO A 42 -8.33 -0.28 6.03
N PRO A 43 -7.29 -1.05 5.66
CA PRO A 43 -7.19 -2.45 6.02
C PRO A 43 -6.98 -2.64 7.53
N ASP A 44 -7.34 -3.82 8.04
CA ASP A 44 -7.01 -4.23 9.41
C ASP A 44 -5.51 -4.55 9.51
N ILE A 45 -4.82 -3.82 10.37
CA ILE A 45 -3.36 -3.87 10.54
C ILE A 45 -3.02 -4.87 11.64
N ASP A 46 -2.09 -5.78 11.38
CA ASP A 46 -1.55 -6.66 12.41
C ASP A 46 -0.61 -5.86 13.33
N PRO A 47 -0.87 -5.84 14.66
CA PRO A 47 -0.05 -5.08 15.60
C PRO A 47 1.41 -5.57 15.67
N LYS A 48 1.71 -6.82 15.28
CA LYS A 48 3.08 -7.37 15.31
C LYS A 48 3.90 -6.97 14.11
N THR A 49 3.31 -7.03 12.91
CA THR A 49 4.04 -6.80 11.66
C THR A 49 3.91 -5.37 11.14
N GLN A 50 2.91 -4.62 11.63
CA GLN A 50 2.52 -3.31 11.08
C GLN A 50 2.12 -3.38 9.60
N GLN A 51 1.72 -4.56 9.12
CA GLN A 51 1.21 -4.82 7.78
C GLN A 51 -0.26 -5.23 7.84
N SER A 52 -0.98 -5.16 6.72
CA SER A 52 -2.36 -5.64 6.67
C SER A 52 -2.42 -7.16 6.95
N LYS A 53 -3.39 -7.61 7.75
CA LYS A 53 -3.58 -9.06 8.02
C LYS A 53 -3.85 -9.89 6.77
N SER A 54 -4.39 -9.28 5.72
CA SER A 54 -4.68 -9.92 4.43
C SER A 54 -3.52 -9.83 3.42
N CYS A 55 -2.30 -9.50 3.85
CA CYS A 55 -1.15 -9.43 2.94
C CYS A 55 -0.72 -10.84 2.50
N GLN A 56 -0.75 -11.09 1.19
CA GLN A 56 -0.29 -12.35 0.60
C GLN A 56 1.19 -12.30 0.25
N LYS A 57 1.78 -13.48 0.01
CA LYS A 57 3.20 -13.65 -0.40
C LYS A 57 3.57 -12.95 -1.71
N ASN A 58 2.58 -12.52 -2.50
CA ASN A 58 2.75 -11.76 -3.73
C ASN A 58 2.85 -10.24 -3.48
N ASN A 59 3.00 -9.81 -2.21
CA ASN A 59 3.05 -8.40 -1.83
C ASN A 59 1.78 -7.62 -2.19
N THR A 60 0.62 -8.30 -2.21
CA THR A 60 -0.67 -7.63 -2.35
C THR A 60 -1.65 -8.00 -1.24
N ALA A 61 -2.48 -7.04 -0.87
CA ALA A 61 -3.56 -7.21 0.07
C ALA A 61 -4.87 -6.75 -0.56
N LYS A 62 -5.94 -7.50 -0.27
CA LYS A 62 -7.28 -7.16 -0.72
C LYS A 62 -7.91 -6.14 0.22
N VAL A 63 -8.41 -5.04 -0.34
CA VAL A 63 -9.20 -4.05 0.39
C VAL A 63 -10.51 -3.78 -0.32
N PHE A 64 -11.48 -3.35 0.47
CA PHE A 64 -12.79 -2.96 -0.02
C PHE A 64 -12.81 -1.47 -0.31
N CYS A 65 -13.25 -1.12 -1.51
CA CYS A 65 -13.37 0.25 -1.97
C CYS A 65 -14.81 0.57 -2.33
N THR A 66 -15.18 1.81 -2.05
CA THR A 66 -16.51 2.37 -2.30
C THR A 66 -16.43 3.47 -3.35
N THR A 67 -17.38 3.50 -4.29
CA THR A 67 -17.47 4.56 -5.29
C THR A 67 -17.99 5.86 -4.68
N ILE A 68 -17.65 6.98 -5.33
CA ILE A 68 -18.21 8.29 -4.98
C ILE A 68 -19.70 8.31 -5.36
N PRO A 69 -20.55 9.04 -4.63
CA PRO A 69 -21.96 9.19 -4.98
C PRO A 69 -22.16 9.58 -6.45
N GLY A 70 -23.05 8.88 -7.15
CA GLY A 70 -23.37 9.10 -8.57
C GLY A 70 -22.71 8.12 -9.54
N ILE A 71 -21.73 7.31 -9.10
CA ILE A 71 -21.12 6.24 -9.91
C ILE A 71 -21.59 4.87 -9.43
N ILE A 72 -22.23 4.11 -10.31
CA ILE A 72 -22.69 2.74 -10.07
C ILE A 72 -21.85 1.75 -10.88
N CYS A 73 -21.47 0.64 -10.26
CA CYS A 73 -20.74 -0.44 -10.92
C CYS A 73 -21.63 -1.25 -11.86
N LYS A 74 -21.08 -1.68 -13.00
CA LYS A 74 -21.74 -2.69 -13.86
C LYS A 74 -21.77 -4.07 -13.20
N GLU A 75 -22.82 -4.83 -13.49
CA GLU A 75 -22.98 -6.21 -13.05
C GLU A 75 -21.73 -7.05 -13.42
N GLY A 76 -21.19 -7.78 -12.43
CA GLY A 76 -20.02 -8.63 -12.59
C GLY A 76 -18.66 -7.98 -12.25
N THR A 77 -18.61 -6.68 -11.92
CA THR A 77 -17.36 -5.99 -11.53
C THR A 77 -17.30 -5.54 -10.07
N SER A 78 -18.33 -5.85 -9.28
CA SER A 78 -18.48 -5.38 -7.91
C SER A 78 -19.20 -6.42 -7.04
N ILE A 79 -19.05 -6.31 -5.71
CA ILE A 79 -19.79 -7.14 -4.75
C ILE A 79 -21.22 -6.59 -4.60
N ASN A 80 -21.31 -5.26 -4.52
CA ASN A 80 -22.55 -4.49 -4.44
C ASN A 80 -22.57 -3.42 -5.53
N GLU A 81 -23.65 -2.62 -5.65
CA GLU A 81 -23.74 -1.54 -6.64
C GLU A 81 -22.62 -0.48 -6.52
N THR A 82 -22.05 -0.29 -5.33
CA THR A 82 -21.05 0.75 -5.04
C THR A 82 -19.73 0.22 -4.48
N THR A 83 -19.66 -1.07 -4.12
CA THR A 83 -18.51 -1.65 -3.39
C THR A 83 -17.81 -2.71 -4.21
N PHE A 84 -16.49 -2.61 -4.32
CA PHE A 84 -15.64 -3.54 -5.06
C PHE A 84 -14.35 -3.88 -4.30
N GLU A 85 -13.73 -5.02 -4.62
CA GLU A 85 -12.42 -5.39 -4.10
C GLU A 85 -11.32 -4.78 -4.99
N LYS A 86 -10.29 -4.24 -4.35
CA LYS A 86 -9.08 -3.79 -5.03
C LYS A 86 -7.86 -4.36 -4.32
N ASP A 87 -6.86 -4.74 -5.10
CA ASP A 87 -5.57 -5.13 -4.59
C ASP A 87 -4.73 -3.87 -4.34
N ILE A 88 -4.22 -3.74 -3.12
CA ILE A 88 -3.23 -2.73 -2.74
C ILE A 88 -1.88 -3.41 -2.50
N GLU A 89 -0.80 -2.67 -2.73
CA GLU A 89 0.54 -3.15 -2.47
C GLU A 89 0.82 -3.19 -0.97
N CYS A 90 1.38 -4.31 -0.49
CA CYS A 90 1.77 -4.53 0.89
C CYS A 90 3.11 -5.26 0.93
N GLU A 91 3.80 -5.22 2.06
CA GLU A 91 5.07 -5.92 2.20
C GLU A 91 4.88 -7.18 3.03
N TYR A 92 4.94 -8.34 2.39
CA TYR A 92 4.80 -9.60 3.11
C TYR A 92 6.02 -9.86 3.99
N THR A 93 5.79 -10.15 5.27
CA THR A 93 6.85 -10.42 6.25
C THR A 93 6.76 -11.85 6.77
N ASN A 94 7.90 -12.53 6.91
CA ASN A 94 8.00 -13.88 7.50
C ASN A 94 8.50 -13.87 8.97
N GLY A 95 8.34 -12.75 9.67
CA GLY A 95 8.72 -12.61 11.08
C GLY A 95 10.18 -12.23 11.36
N TYR A 96 11.01 -12.05 10.32
CA TYR A 96 12.37 -11.51 10.50
C TYR A 96 12.29 -10.04 10.93
N SER A 97 12.83 -9.74 12.12
CA SER A 97 12.79 -8.40 12.71
C SER A 97 14.04 -7.62 12.32
N TYR A 98 13.86 -6.41 11.80
CA TYR A 98 14.97 -5.54 11.38
C TYR A 98 15.90 -5.20 12.55
N GLU A 99 15.34 -4.79 13.68
CA GLU A 99 16.09 -4.38 14.88
C GLU A 99 16.98 -5.53 15.39
N THR A 100 16.43 -6.75 15.44
CA THR A 100 17.17 -7.95 15.83
C THR A 100 18.31 -8.25 14.85
N ALA A 101 18.06 -8.19 13.54
CA ALA A 101 19.10 -8.41 12.54
C ALA A 101 20.26 -7.40 12.68
N LEU A 102 19.93 -6.13 12.91
CA LEU A 102 20.92 -5.07 13.07
C LEU A 102 21.73 -5.23 14.38
N LEU A 103 21.06 -5.55 15.48
CA LEU A 103 21.73 -5.83 16.77
C LEU A 103 22.63 -7.07 16.68
N LEU A 104 22.17 -8.13 16.03
CA LEU A 104 22.98 -9.33 15.79
C LEU A 104 24.22 -9.01 14.94
N SER A 105 24.09 -8.13 13.94
CA SER A 105 25.24 -7.70 13.14
C SER A 105 26.24 -6.86 13.94
N LEU A 106 25.74 -5.99 14.82
CA LEU A 106 26.58 -5.12 15.64
C LEU A 106 27.34 -5.88 16.74
N PHE A 107 26.69 -6.83 17.44
CA PHE A 107 27.32 -7.56 18.54
C PHE A 107 27.95 -8.89 18.14
N LEU A 108 27.35 -9.59 17.18
CA LEU A 108 27.70 -10.96 16.80
C LEU A 108 28.06 -11.09 15.31
N GLY A 109 28.31 -9.97 14.62
CA GLY A 109 28.68 -9.96 13.19
C GLY A 109 30.01 -10.62 12.87
N MET A 110 30.99 -10.58 13.79
CA MET A 110 32.26 -11.33 13.62
C MET A 110 32.04 -12.85 13.50
N PHE A 111 30.99 -13.37 14.15
CA PHE A 111 30.59 -14.76 14.06
C PHE A 111 29.60 -15.02 12.90
N GLY A 112 29.19 -14.00 12.15
CA GLY A 112 28.24 -14.13 11.05
C GLY A 112 26.83 -14.57 11.47
N ILE A 113 26.45 -14.39 12.75
CA ILE A 113 25.14 -14.80 13.28
C ILE A 113 23.99 -14.03 12.64
N ASP A 114 24.23 -12.79 12.25
CA ASP A 114 23.33 -11.97 11.44
C ASP A 114 22.96 -12.64 10.09
N ARG A 115 23.92 -13.25 9.39
CA ARG A 115 23.66 -13.98 8.14
C ARG A 115 22.97 -15.30 8.36
N PHE A 116 23.26 -16.00 9.46
CA PHE A 116 22.49 -17.18 9.84
C PHE A 116 21.03 -16.83 10.15
N TYR A 117 20.78 -15.73 10.86
CA TYR A 117 19.43 -15.25 11.17
C TYR A 117 18.63 -14.95 9.90
N LEU A 118 19.26 -14.36 8.88
CA LEU A 118 18.62 -14.03 7.60
C LEU A 118 18.46 -15.22 6.65
N GLY A 119 18.93 -16.41 7.00
CA GLY A 119 18.85 -17.60 6.15
C GLY A 119 19.97 -17.75 5.12
N TYR A 120 21.14 -17.12 5.34
CA TYR A 120 22.35 -17.25 4.51
C TYR A 120 23.43 -18.10 5.21
N PRO A 121 23.27 -19.44 5.30
CA PRO A 121 24.17 -20.28 6.09
C PRO A 121 25.59 -20.36 5.52
N ALA A 122 25.76 -20.35 4.20
CA ALA A 122 27.08 -20.42 3.57
C ALA A 122 27.94 -19.18 3.89
N ILE A 123 27.34 -17.98 3.84
CA ILE A 123 28.03 -16.72 4.14
C ILE A 123 28.31 -16.62 5.64
N GLY A 124 27.37 -17.05 6.49
CA GLY A 124 27.58 -17.13 7.93
C GLY A 124 28.78 -18.03 8.28
N LEU A 125 28.86 -19.21 7.66
CA LEU A 125 29.95 -20.16 7.90
C LEU A 125 31.30 -19.61 7.40
N ALA A 126 31.31 -18.96 6.24
CA ALA A 126 32.52 -18.32 5.71
C ALA A 126 33.09 -17.28 6.70
N LYS A 127 32.23 -16.53 7.41
CA LYS A 127 32.66 -15.57 8.44
C LYS A 127 33.17 -16.24 9.70
N LEU A 128 32.53 -17.32 10.15
CA LEU A 128 33.01 -18.12 11.28
C LEU A 128 34.42 -18.66 11.02
N CYS A 129 34.66 -19.24 9.83
CA CYS A 129 35.97 -19.79 9.46
C CYS A 129 37.05 -18.71 9.31
N THR A 130 36.68 -17.49 8.95
CA THR A 130 37.61 -16.36 8.75
C THR A 130 37.70 -15.43 9.97
N LEU A 131 37.08 -15.80 11.10
CA LEU A 131 36.96 -14.97 12.31
C LEU A 131 36.49 -13.53 12.00
N GLY A 132 35.57 -13.39 11.05
CA GLY A 132 34.98 -12.09 10.69
C GLY A 132 35.87 -11.17 9.86
N PHE A 133 36.90 -11.69 9.18
CA PHE A 133 37.72 -10.94 8.21
C PHE A 133 38.32 -9.64 8.79
N MET A 134 38.82 -9.70 10.04
CA MET A 134 39.40 -8.55 10.78
C MET A 134 38.46 -7.33 10.84
N PHE A 135 37.21 -7.51 11.32
CA PHE A 135 36.16 -6.48 11.46
C PHE A 135 35.59 -5.87 10.17
N LEU A 136 36.29 -5.95 9.03
CA LEU A 136 35.78 -5.40 7.76
C LEU A 136 34.50 -6.10 7.31
N GLY A 137 34.41 -7.42 7.47
CA GLY A 137 33.19 -8.16 7.15
C GLY A 137 31.99 -7.63 7.93
N GLN A 138 32.15 -7.52 9.25
CA GLN A 138 31.14 -6.98 10.15
C GLN A 138 30.71 -5.55 9.76
N LEU A 139 31.67 -4.66 9.45
CA LEU A 139 31.34 -3.28 9.05
C LEU A 139 30.49 -3.24 7.77
N ILE A 140 30.84 -4.06 6.78
CA ILE A 140 30.09 -4.16 5.52
C ILE A 140 28.66 -4.69 5.78
N ASP A 141 28.51 -5.68 6.66
CA ASP A 141 27.19 -6.23 6.98
C ASP A 141 26.30 -5.22 7.68
N ILE A 142 26.84 -4.47 8.64
CA ILE A 142 26.10 -3.42 9.35
C ILE A 142 25.57 -2.42 8.32
N ILE A 143 26.38 -1.97 7.37
CA ILE A 143 25.96 -1.04 6.32
C ILE A 143 24.87 -1.65 5.43
N LEU A 144 25.07 -2.89 4.96
CA LEU A 144 24.11 -3.57 4.06
C LEU A 144 22.76 -3.83 4.72
N ILE A 145 22.73 -4.19 6.00
CA ILE A 145 21.50 -4.39 6.77
C ILE A 145 20.87 -3.04 7.10
N ALA A 146 21.65 -2.04 7.53
CA ALA A 146 21.15 -0.71 7.86
C ALA A 146 20.44 -0.05 6.66
N LEU A 147 21.02 -0.17 5.46
CA LEU A 147 20.45 0.31 4.21
C LEU A 147 19.32 -0.56 3.66
N GLN A 148 18.94 -1.65 4.34
CA GLN A 148 17.90 -2.60 3.91
C GLN A 148 18.14 -3.17 2.50
N VAL A 149 19.39 -3.13 2.03
CA VAL A 149 19.79 -3.66 0.72
C VAL A 149 19.78 -5.19 0.75
N VAL A 150 20.19 -5.77 1.87
CA VAL A 150 20.09 -7.21 2.08
C VAL A 150 18.88 -7.51 2.97
N GLY A 151 17.88 -8.17 2.39
CA GLY A 151 16.74 -8.74 3.09
C GLY A 151 16.96 -10.19 3.52
N PRO A 152 15.95 -10.80 4.15
CA PRO A 152 15.87 -12.24 4.37
C PRO A 152 16.00 -13.05 3.08
N ALA A 153 16.61 -14.23 3.16
CA ALA A 153 16.81 -15.13 2.01
C ALA A 153 15.50 -15.62 1.37
N ASP A 154 14.40 -15.59 2.13
CA ASP A 154 13.06 -15.97 1.66
C ASP A 154 12.44 -14.93 0.69
N GLY A 155 13.05 -13.76 0.54
CA GLY A 155 12.52 -12.65 -0.26
C GLY A 155 11.38 -11.88 0.41
N SER A 156 11.03 -12.21 1.66
CA SER A 156 10.08 -11.44 2.47
C SER A 156 10.72 -10.14 2.98
N HIS A 157 9.88 -9.16 3.32
CA HIS A 157 10.33 -7.92 3.94
C HIS A 157 10.60 -8.08 5.44
N TYR A 158 11.40 -7.15 5.98
CA TYR A 158 11.60 -7.05 7.42
C TYR A 158 10.34 -6.58 8.13
N VAL A 159 10.10 -7.14 9.32
CA VAL A 159 9.20 -6.53 10.29
C VAL A 159 9.91 -5.33 10.90
N ILE A 160 9.31 -4.15 10.72
CA ILE A 160 9.79 -2.87 11.21
C ILE A 160 8.69 -2.27 12.09
N SER A 161 9.07 -1.72 13.24
CA SER A 161 8.14 -1.05 14.15
C SER A 161 7.55 0.22 13.52
N TYR A 162 6.44 0.73 14.04
CA TYR A 162 5.76 1.91 13.49
C TYR A 162 6.68 3.15 13.38
N PHE A 163 7.60 3.32 14.34
CA PHE A 163 8.60 4.40 14.34
C PHE A 163 9.98 3.95 13.85
N GLY A 164 10.08 2.76 13.27
CA GLY A 164 11.33 2.21 12.77
C GLY A 164 11.76 2.85 11.45
N PRO A 165 13.05 2.74 11.09
CA PRO A 165 13.54 3.24 9.82
C PRO A 165 13.05 2.34 8.68
N LYS A 166 12.25 2.89 7.77
CA LYS A 166 11.80 2.18 6.56
C LYS A 166 12.29 2.92 5.31
N LEU A 167 12.96 2.20 4.42
CA LEU A 167 13.43 2.74 3.15
C LEU A 167 12.48 2.31 2.01
N THR A 168 11.68 3.24 1.51
CA THR A 168 10.83 3.03 0.33
C THR A 168 11.40 3.76 -0.87
N ILE A 169 11.73 3.03 -1.93
CA ILE A 169 12.15 3.62 -3.20
C ILE A 169 10.90 4.02 -3.97
N LEU A 170 10.66 5.33 -4.09
CA LEU A 170 9.56 5.85 -4.88
C LEU A 170 9.92 5.80 -6.38
N LYS A 171 9.08 5.15 -7.18
CA LYS A 171 9.18 5.11 -8.64
C LYS A 171 8.06 5.94 -9.24
N LYS A 172 8.34 6.57 -10.39
CA LYS A 172 7.35 7.32 -11.16
C LYS A 172 6.75 6.41 -12.23
N ASP A 173 5.46 6.16 -12.13
CA ASP A 173 4.68 5.40 -13.11
C ASP A 173 3.74 6.33 -13.90
N ASN A 174 3.01 5.76 -14.87
CA ASN A 174 2.09 6.51 -15.73
C ASN A 174 0.86 7.06 -14.96
N ASP A 175 0.54 6.45 -13.82
CA ASP A 175 -0.55 6.86 -12.93
C ASP A 175 -0.07 7.79 -11.80
N THR A 176 1.23 8.10 -11.74
CA THR A 176 1.80 8.97 -10.71
C THR A 176 1.70 10.44 -11.13
N PHE A 177 0.87 11.22 -10.42
CA PHE A 177 0.80 12.66 -10.60
C PHE A 177 1.94 13.34 -9.81
N VAL A 178 2.84 14.03 -10.52
CA VAL A 178 3.89 14.85 -9.91
C VAL A 178 3.36 16.26 -9.76
N MET A 179 3.27 16.74 -8.52
CA MET A 179 2.89 18.14 -8.29
C MET A 179 3.97 19.05 -8.89
N PRO A 180 3.61 20.06 -9.71
CA PRO A 180 4.57 21.05 -10.15
C PRO A 180 5.14 21.78 -8.93
N GLN A 181 6.43 22.09 -8.98
CA GLN A 181 7.06 22.90 -7.96
C GLN A 181 6.65 24.35 -8.20
N ASP A 182 6.16 25.03 -7.15
CA ASP A 182 5.81 26.44 -7.25
C ASP A 182 7.10 27.29 -7.35
N ASP A 183 7.17 28.17 -8.35
CA ASP A 183 8.33 29.03 -8.64
C ASP A 183 8.37 30.30 -7.75
N TRP A 184 8.01 30.19 -6.47
CA TRP A 184 7.94 31.35 -5.57
C TRP A 184 9.31 31.95 -5.21
#